data_AF-R9AFI8-F1
#
_entry.id   AF-R9AFI8-F1
#
_cell.length_a   1.000
_cell.length_b   1.000
_cell.length_c   1.000
_cell.angle_alpha   90.00
_cell.angle_beta   90.00
_cell.angle_gamma   90.00
#
_symmetry.space_group_name_H-M   'P 1'
#
loop_
_entity.id
_entity.type
_entity.pdbx_description
1 polymer ?
#
loop_
_entity_poly.entity_id
_entity_poly.type
_entity_poly.pdbx_seq_one_letter_code
_entity_poly.pdbx_strand_id
1 'polypeptide(L)'
;MLTLKRIFVGERLTQVRSRSGEMAPIDKKTPKTRSAIKDVVTRDYTVNLHKRTHDRSFKKRSPWAIKSIVSFAEKTMGTKDVRLDPKLNQQVWSRGVRSPPRRLRLRLELLLVTALSIGFVNVRARRLTWSSMDDAAGKRNDAEDAKEKLYTYASYVPCTNFKGTVTEVVDAEA
;
A
#
# COMPACT_ATOMS: atom_id res chain seq x y z
N MET A 1 -56.07 -44.01 -36.11
CA MET A 1 -55.24 -44.82 -37.03
C MET A 1 -53.78 -44.70 -36.57
N LEU A 2 -53.18 -45.84 -36.24
CA LEU A 2 -51.79 -45.99 -35.81
C LEU A 2 -50.83 -45.68 -36.96
N THR A 3 -49.73 -44.98 -36.69
CA THR A 3 -48.39 -45.39 -37.15
C THR A 3 -47.31 -44.67 -36.35
N LEU A 4 -46.76 -45.36 -35.36
CA LEU A 4 -45.43 -45.11 -34.82
C LEU A 4 -44.41 -45.61 -35.85
N LYS A 5 -43.61 -44.71 -36.42
CA LYS A 5 -42.32 -45.08 -37.02
C LYS A 5 -41.20 -44.53 -36.14
N ARG A 6 -40.65 -45.43 -35.35
CA ARG A 6 -39.43 -45.31 -34.58
C ARG A 6 -38.26 -45.43 -35.56
N ILE A 7 -37.57 -44.33 -35.87
CA ILE A 7 -36.25 -44.37 -36.52
C ILE A 7 -35.27 -43.73 -35.55
N PHE A 8 -34.30 -44.54 -35.16
CA PHE A 8 -33.24 -44.25 -34.21
C PHE A 8 -31.98 -43.99 -35.03
N VAL A 9 -31.62 -42.72 -35.24
CA VAL A 9 -30.24 -42.32 -35.53
C VAL A 9 -30.02 -41.00 -34.82
N GLY A 10 -29.13 -41.02 -33.84
CA GLY A 10 -28.78 -39.86 -33.05
C GLY A 10 -28.01 -38.84 -33.88
N GLU A 11 -28.40 -37.59 -33.74
CA GLU A 11 -27.49 -36.45 -33.78
C GLU A 11 -28.14 -35.33 -32.98
N ARG A 12 -27.39 -34.86 -31.98
CA ARG A 12 -27.80 -33.85 -31.01
C ARG A 12 -28.07 -32.53 -31.72
N LEU A 13 -29.34 -32.17 -31.87
CA LEU A 13 -29.70 -30.76 -32.08
C LEU A 13 -29.22 -29.96 -30.86
N THR A 14 -28.20 -29.15 -31.06
CA THR A 14 -27.69 -28.22 -30.05
C THR A 14 -28.77 -27.21 -29.71
N GLN A 15 -29.45 -27.43 -28.59
CA GLN A 15 -30.36 -26.46 -28.01
C GLN A 15 -29.50 -25.29 -27.49
N VAL A 16 -29.53 -24.15 -28.19
CA VAL A 16 -28.95 -22.90 -27.68
C VAL A 16 -29.81 -22.47 -26.51
N ARG A 17 -29.40 -22.84 -25.29
CA ARG A 17 -30.03 -22.40 -24.05
C ARG A 17 -29.60 -20.95 -23.81
N SER A 18 -30.45 -19.98 -24.19
CA SER A 18 -30.32 -18.59 -23.77
C SER A 18 -30.44 -18.51 -22.24
N ARG A 19 -29.31 -18.53 -21.55
CA ARG A 19 -29.25 -18.15 -20.13
C ARG A 19 -29.35 -16.63 -20.06
N SER A 20 -30.56 -16.10 -19.96
CA SER A 20 -30.79 -14.80 -19.35
C SER A 20 -30.22 -14.86 -17.94
N GLY A 21 -29.09 -14.19 -17.72
CA GLY A 21 -28.43 -14.14 -16.42
C GLY A 21 -29.23 -13.28 -15.45
N GLU A 22 -29.99 -13.92 -14.56
CA GLU A 22 -30.42 -13.30 -13.31
C GLU A 22 -29.17 -13.01 -12.45
N MET A 23 -28.91 -11.74 -12.15
CA MET A 23 -27.88 -11.32 -11.20
C MET A 23 -28.45 -11.45 -9.79
N ALA A 24 -27.74 -12.18 -8.91
CA ALA A 24 -28.10 -12.31 -7.50
C ALA A 24 -28.25 -10.94 -6.81
N PRO A 25 -29.17 -10.79 -5.85
CA PRO A 25 -29.40 -9.52 -5.17
C PRO A 25 -28.12 -9.05 -4.46
N ILE A 26 -27.74 -7.80 -4.71
CA ILE A 26 -26.60 -7.15 -4.07
C ILE A 26 -27.00 -6.87 -2.61
N ASP A 27 -26.52 -7.72 -1.69
CA ASP A 27 -26.63 -7.49 -0.24
C ASP A 27 -25.91 -6.18 0.13
N LYS A 28 -26.68 -5.11 0.35
CA LYS A 28 -26.16 -3.81 0.81
C LYS A 28 -25.82 -3.91 2.29
N LYS A 29 -24.64 -4.46 2.61
CA LYS A 29 -24.08 -4.45 3.97
C LYS A 29 -23.96 -3.01 4.49
N THR A 30 -24.60 -2.73 5.62
CA THR A 30 -24.44 -1.47 6.35
C THR A 30 -22.99 -1.28 6.80
N PRO A 31 -22.44 -0.04 6.70
CA PRO A 31 -21.05 0.22 7.06
C PRO A 31 -20.85 0.05 8.56
N LYS A 32 -20.05 -0.94 8.96
CA LYS A 32 -19.69 -1.17 10.35
C LYS A 32 -18.77 -0.04 10.85
N THR A 33 -19.11 0.57 11.98
CA THR A 33 -18.27 1.55 12.69
C THR A 33 -16.97 0.88 13.13
N ARG A 34 -15.82 1.41 12.68
CA ARG A 34 -14.50 0.92 13.10
C ARG A 34 -14.13 1.57 14.44
N SER A 35 -13.67 0.76 15.39
CA SER A 35 -13.27 1.16 16.74
C SER A 35 -11.81 1.64 16.78
N ALA A 36 -11.52 2.71 17.53
CA ALA A 36 -10.22 3.39 17.58
C ALA A 36 -8.99 2.51 17.92
N ILE A 37 -9.18 1.40 18.64
CA ILE A 37 -8.09 0.45 18.95
C ILE A 37 -7.58 -0.28 17.69
N LYS A 38 -8.37 -0.32 16.62
CA LYS A 38 -7.96 -0.89 15.32
C LYS A 38 -7.09 0.07 14.50
N ASP A 39 -6.78 1.25 15.03
CA ASP A 39 -6.07 2.29 14.29
C ASP A 39 -4.56 2.33 14.60
N VAL A 40 -4.09 1.69 15.67
CA VAL A 40 -2.64 1.45 15.84
C VAL A 40 -2.32 0.10 15.25
N VAL A 41 -1.77 0.12 14.04
CA VAL A 41 -1.60 -1.08 13.23
C VAL A 41 -0.20 -1.06 12.65
N THR A 42 0.59 -2.08 12.97
CA THR A 42 1.82 -2.34 12.24
C THR A 42 1.68 -3.64 11.47
N ARG A 43 1.92 -3.59 10.16
CA ARG A 43 1.74 -4.74 9.27
C ARG A 43 2.85 -4.79 8.23
N ASP A 44 3.40 -5.99 8.05
CA ASP A 44 4.37 -6.28 7.02
C ASP A 44 3.66 -6.77 5.76
N TYR A 45 3.82 -6.03 4.68
CA TYR A 45 3.20 -6.25 3.38
C TYR A 45 4.24 -6.52 2.30
N THR A 46 3.95 -7.45 1.39
CA THR A 46 4.73 -7.62 0.16
C THR A 46 4.06 -6.89 -0.99
N VAL A 47 4.68 -5.82 -1.50
CA VAL A 47 4.18 -5.07 -2.66
C VAL A 47 4.72 -5.67 -3.95
N ASN A 48 3.81 -6.02 -4.86
CA ASN A 48 4.17 -6.42 -6.23
C ASN A 48 4.30 -5.20 -7.14
N LEU A 49 5.53 -4.69 -7.25
CA LEU A 49 5.88 -3.52 -8.06
C LEU A 49 5.88 -3.83 -9.57
N HIS A 50 6.17 -5.06 -9.96
CA HIS A 50 6.17 -5.47 -11.38
C HIS A 50 4.80 -5.24 -12.03
N LYS A 51 3.71 -5.64 -11.37
CA LYS A 51 2.35 -5.42 -11.88
C LYS A 51 1.96 -3.94 -11.90
N ARG A 52 2.42 -3.16 -10.92
CA ARG A 52 2.09 -1.73 -10.77
C ARG A 52 2.81 -0.83 -11.77
N THR A 53 3.98 -1.27 -12.23
CA THR A 53 4.86 -0.52 -13.13
C THR A 53 4.87 -1.06 -14.57
N HIS A 54 4.02 -2.04 -14.86
CA HIS A 54 3.82 -2.61 -16.19
C HIS A 54 3.33 -1.54 -17.18
N ASP A 55 3.73 -1.64 -18.44
CA ASP A 55 3.39 -0.69 -19.54
C ASP A 55 3.72 0.79 -19.24
N ARG A 56 4.70 1.04 -18.36
CA ARG A 56 5.24 2.38 -18.16
C ARG A 56 6.56 2.54 -18.91
N SER A 57 6.74 3.72 -19.50
CA SER A 57 8.00 4.16 -20.10
C SER A 57 9.13 4.04 -19.08
N PHE A 58 10.30 3.60 -19.53
CA PHE A 58 11.45 3.30 -18.67
C PHE A 58 11.87 4.50 -17.81
N LYS A 59 11.82 5.73 -18.34
CA LYS A 59 12.19 6.95 -17.59
C LYS A 59 11.24 7.27 -16.44
N LYS A 60 10.02 6.73 -16.45
CA LYS A 60 8.99 7.01 -15.44
C LYS A 60 8.78 5.84 -14.50
N ARG A 61 9.48 4.71 -14.66
CA ARG A 61 9.14 3.46 -13.98
C ARG A 61 9.39 3.51 -12.48
N SER A 62 10.59 3.88 -12.03
CA SER A 62 10.90 4.02 -10.59
C SER A 62 10.12 5.17 -9.91
N PRO A 63 9.97 6.37 -10.52
CA PRO A 63 9.07 7.40 -9.99
C PRO A 63 7.62 6.91 -9.84
N TRP A 64 7.15 6.08 -10.78
CA TRP A 64 5.81 5.49 -10.71
C TRP A 64 5.71 4.37 -9.67
N ALA A 65 6.80 3.64 -9.42
CA ALA A 65 6.89 2.64 -8.35
C ALA A 65 6.62 3.29 -6.99
N ILE A 66 7.24 4.44 -6.72
CA ILE A 66 7.05 5.20 -5.47
C ILE A 66 5.60 5.64 -5.31
N LYS A 67 5.03 6.27 -6.34
CA LYS A 67 3.60 6.65 -6.33
C LYS A 67 2.67 5.45 -6.13
N SER A 68 3.05 4.30 -6.68
CA SER A 68 2.29 3.06 -6.52
C SER A 68 2.41 2.45 -5.11
N ILE A 69 3.51 2.73 -4.39
CA ILE A 69 3.68 2.37 -2.97
C ILE A 69 2.81 3.29 -2.10
N VAL A 70 2.83 4.60 -2.37
CA VAL A 70 1.97 5.57 -1.67
C VAL A 70 0.49 5.19 -1.85
N SER A 71 0.05 5.00 -3.10
CA SER A 71 -1.32 4.56 -3.37
C SER A 71 -1.65 3.17 -2.81
N PHE A 72 -0.65 2.32 -2.59
CA PHE A 72 -0.87 1.05 -1.89
C PHE A 72 -1.14 1.29 -0.41
N ALA A 73 -0.30 2.08 0.26
CA ALA A 73 -0.43 2.42 1.68
C ALA A 73 -1.76 3.13 1.97
N GLU A 74 -2.14 4.12 1.15
CA GLU A 74 -3.43 4.82 1.24
C GLU A 74 -4.61 3.84 1.17
N LYS A 75 -4.55 2.86 0.26
CA LYS A 75 -5.62 1.87 0.09
C LYS A 75 -5.69 0.85 1.22
N THR A 76 -4.55 0.45 1.77
CA THR A 76 -4.50 -0.54 2.85
C THR A 76 -4.82 0.04 4.22
N MET A 77 -4.34 1.26 4.50
CA MET A 77 -4.49 1.89 5.81
C MET A 77 -5.65 2.90 5.85
N GLY A 78 -6.04 3.47 4.71
CA GLY A 78 -7.13 4.44 4.63
C GLY A 78 -6.75 5.86 5.05
N THR A 79 -5.46 6.17 5.21
CA THR A 79 -4.96 7.54 5.45
C THR A 79 -4.62 8.25 4.15
N LYS A 80 -4.70 9.58 4.13
CA LYS A 80 -4.19 10.36 2.99
C LYS A 80 -2.75 10.80 3.18
N ASP A 81 -2.32 11.04 4.43
CA ASP A 81 -0.90 11.30 4.72
C ASP A 81 -0.11 9.98 4.78
N VAL A 82 0.87 9.83 3.87
CA VAL A 82 1.80 8.69 3.79
C VAL A 82 3.22 9.20 3.70
N ARG A 83 4.03 8.83 4.69
CA ARG A 83 5.45 9.20 4.80
C ARG A 83 6.32 7.99 4.48
N LEU A 84 7.23 8.17 3.53
CA LEU A 84 8.16 7.11 3.10
C LEU A 84 9.50 7.26 3.82
N ASP A 85 10.04 6.15 4.31
CA ASP A 85 11.40 6.09 4.86
C ASP A 85 12.46 6.33 3.75
N PRO A 86 13.52 7.12 4.01
CA PRO A 86 14.64 7.24 3.09
C PRO A 86 15.28 5.92 2.65
N LYS A 87 15.36 4.89 3.52
CA LYS A 87 15.94 3.58 3.12
C LYS A 87 15.06 2.87 2.09
N LEU A 88 13.74 2.98 2.24
CA LEU A 88 12.80 2.50 1.23
C LEU A 88 13.01 3.20 -0.11
N ASN A 89 13.19 4.52 -0.09
CA ASN A 89 13.48 5.27 -1.30
C ASN A 89 14.78 4.77 -1.96
N GLN A 90 15.87 4.67 -1.21
CA GLN A 90 17.15 4.14 -1.70
C GLN A 90 16.99 2.75 -2.33
N GLN A 91 16.23 1.85 -1.70
CA GLN A 91 16.01 0.50 -2.22
C GLN A 91 15.24 0.48 -3.53
N VAL A 92 14.23 1.35 -3.70
CA VAL A 92 13.50 1.47 -4.97
C VAL A 92 14.41 2.01 -6.08
N TRP A 93 15.32 2.92 -5.76
CA TRP A 93 16.27 3.52 -6.70
C TRP A 93 17.58 2.74 -6.89
N SER A 94 17.84 1.68 -6.12
CA SER A 94 19.09 0.89 -6.15
C SER A 94 19.52 0.40 -7.54
N ARG A 95 18.55 0.10 -8.41
CA ARG A 95 18.75 -0.41 -9.78
C ARG A 95 18.54 0.66 -10.87
N GLY A 96 18.42 1.93 -10.47
CA GLY A 96 18.16 3.07 -11.34
C GLY A 96 16.70 3.22 -11.79
N VAL A 97 16.49 4.09 -12.78
CA VAL A 97 15.15 4.55 -13.19
C VAL A 97 14.34 3.50 -13.97
N ARG A 98 15.02 2.63 -14.72
CA ARG A 98 14.40 1.69 -15.69
C ARG A 98 13.86 0.43 -15.03
N SER A 99 14.47 -0.01 -13.93
CA SER A 99 14.26 -1.34 -13.36
C SER A 99 14.07 -1.29 -11.85
N PRO A 100 12.90 -0.86 -11.36
CA PRO A 100 12.59 -1.00 -9.93
C PRO A 100 12.58 -2.48 -9.52
N PRO A 101 12.82 -2.78 -8.22
CA PRO A 101 12.65 -4.13 -7.69
C PRO A 101 11.28 -4.72 -8.06
N ARG A 102 11.22 -6.01 -8.43
CA ARG A 102 9.96 -6.64 -8.85
C ARG A 102 8.95 -6.76 -7.70
N ARG A 103 9.45 -7.06 -6.51
CA ARG A 103 8.70 -7.18 -5.26
C ARG A 103 9.50 -6.51 -4.16
N LEU A 104 8.81 -5.97 -3.17
CA LEU A 104 9.43 -5.28 -2.04
C LEU A 104 8.61 -5.55 -0.78
N ARG A 105 9.27 -5.86 0.33
CA ARG A 105 8.62 -6.04 1.64
C ARG A 105 8.66 -4.70 2.38
N LEU A 106 7.49 -4.24 2.75
CA LEU A 106 7.24 -2.98 3.44
C LEU A 106 6.70 -3.30 4.82
N ARG A 107 7.15 -2.55 5.81
CA ARG A 107 6.45 -2.40 7.07
C ARG A 107 5.65 -1.11 7.02
N LEU A 108 4.35 -1.22 7.20
CA LEU A 108 3.46 -0.07 7.27
C LEU A 108 2.98 0.09 8.70
N GLU A 109 3.23 1.27 9.26
CA GLU A 109 2.86 1.65 10.62
C GLU A 109 1.84 2.77 10.54
N LEU A 110 0.67 2.56 11.14
CA LEU A 110 -0.33 3.60 11.31
C LEU A 110 -0.06 4.29 12.64
N LEU A 111 0.45 5.51 12.57
CA LEU A 111 0.88 6.30 13.71
C LEU A 111 -0.08 7.47 13.92
N LEU A 112 -0.41 7.74 15.19
CA LEU A 112 -1.10 8.97 15.57
C LEU A 112 -0.11 10.14 15.48
N VAL A 113 -0.59 11.30 15.03
CA VAL A 113 0.19 12.55 15.03
C VAL A 113 0.52 13.00 16.46
N THR A 114 -0.19 12.48 17.47
CA THR A 114 0.07 12.75 18.88
C THR A 114 1.05 11.74 19.50
N ALA A 115 2.31 12.14 19.63
CA ALA A 115 3.13 12.00 20.84
C ALA A 115 4.62 12.18 20.51
N LEU A 116 5.06 13.43 20.51
CA LEU A 116 6.17 13.88 21.34
C LEU A 116 6.09 15.40 21.32
N SER A 117 5.57 15.94 22.42
CA SER A 117 6.19 17.07 23.07
C SER A 117 7.70 16.84 23.08
N ILE A 118 8.38 17.28 22.01
CA ILE A 118 9.78 17.65 22.13
C ILE A 118 9.73 18.80 23.11
N GLY A 119 10.07 18.50 24.36
CA GLY A 119 10.12 19.46 25.44
C GLY A 119 10.87 20.68 24.95
N PHE A 120 10.13 21.78 24.79
CA PHE A 120 10.74 23.09 24.67
C PHE A 120 11.32 23.45 26.05
N VAL A 121 12.34 24.33 26.02
CA VAL A 121 12.93 25.11 27.13
C VAL A 121 14.11 24.43 27.84
N ASN A 122 15.33 24.99 28.02
CA ASN A 122 16.02 26.26 27.69
C ASN A 122 17.54 25.96 27.85
N VAL A 123 18.53 26.59 27.22
CA VAL A 123 19.18 27.84 27.67
C VAL A 123 20.26 28.21 26.63
N ARG A 124 20.07 29.35 25.95
CA ARG A 124 21.05 30.46 25.77
C ARG A 124 22.54 30.10 25.51
N ALA A 125 23.03 30.20 24.26
CA ALA A 125 24.38 30.69 23.95
C ALA A 125 24.63 30.99 22.45
N ARG A 126 24.89 32.28 22.18
CA ARG A 126 25.80 32.90 21.18
C ARG A 126 25.96 32.31 19.77
N ARG A 127 25.59 33.17 18.80
CA ARG A 127 26.38 33.62 17.62
C ARG A 127 27.63 32.78 17.30
N LEU A 128 27.69 32.20 16.09
CA LEU A 128 28.79 32.39 15.10
C LEU A 128 28.54 31.58 13.80
N THR A 129 28.75 32.28 12.68
CA THR A 129 29.10 31.85 11.30
C THR A 129 28.29 30.79 10.54
N TRP A 130 27.52 31.29 9.58
CA TRP A 130 26.88 30.62 8.44
C TRP A 130 27.89 30.12 7.38
N SER A 131 28.82 29.23 7.73
CA SER A 131 29.74 28.63 6.74
C SER A 131 29.85 27.10 6.84
N SER A 132 28.89 26.46 7.50
CA SER A 132 28.73 25.00 7.54
C SER A 132 27.23 24.70 7.71
N MET A 133 26.44 24.97 6.67
CA MET A 133 24.99 24.80 6.65
C MET A 133 24.52 23.80 5.58
N ASP A 134 25.38 22.85 5.19
CA ASP A 134 24.98 21.67 4.42
C ASP A 134 24.80 20.41 5.31
N ASP A 135 24.90 20.59 6.64
CA ASP A 135 24.57 19.61 7.68
C ASP A 135 23.22 19.92 8.37
N ALA A 136 22.27 20.56 7.67
CA ALA A 136 20.89 20.70 8.15
C ALA A 136 20.09 19.42 7.85
N ALA A 137 20.59 18.31 8.38
CA ALA A 137 19.83 17.10 8.57
C ALA A 137 18.57 17.40 9.39
N GLY A 138 17.41 17.23 8.77
CA GLY A 138 16.22 16.74 9.45
C GLY A 138 15.46 17.73 10.35
N LYS A 139 14.15 17.76 10.08
CA LYS A 139 13.06 18.14 11.00
C LYS A 139 12.87 19.65 11.17
N ARG A 140 11.97 20.20 10.34
CA ARG A 140 10.97 21.14 10.85
C ARG A 140 9.62 20.46 10.75
N ASN A 141 8.95 20.44 11.89
CA ASN A 141 7.86 19.58 12.28
C ASN A 141 6.59 20.43 12.29
N ASP A 142 5.73 20.29 11.30
CA ASP A 142 4.37 20.88 11.32
C ASP A 142 3.38 19.83 11.84
N ALA A 143 3.60 19.34 13.07
CA ALA A 143 2.72 18.36 13.70
C ALA A 143 1.40 18.97 14.23
N GLU A 144 1.35 20.29 14.39
CA GLU A 144 0.20 21.00 14.99
C GLU A 144 -0.90 21.40 13.98
N ASP A 145 -0.60 21.55 12.68
CA ASP A 145 -1.58 21.95 11.65
C ASP A 145 -2.02 20.79 10.74
N ALA A 146 -1.72 19.54 11.12
CA ALA A 146 -2.07 18.39 10.29
C ALA A 146 -3.59 18.18 10.26
N LYS A 147 -4.19 18.35 9.07
CA LYS A 147 -5.63 18.14 8.81
C LYS A 147 -6.12 16.73 9.17
N GLU A 148 -5.23 15.74 9.23
CA GLU A 148 -5.54 14.35 9.58
C GLU A 148 -4.74 13.93 10.81
N LYS A 149 -5.41 13.28 11.79
CA LYS A 149 -4.81 12.87 13.09
C LYS A 149 -3.91 11.63 13.00
N LEU A 150 -3.94 10.94 11.86
CA LEU A 150 -3.26 9.67 11.62
C LEU A 150 -2.42 9.80 10.34
N TYR A 151 -1.19 9.29 10.37
CA TYR A 151 -0.35 9.16 9.19
C TYR A 151 0.18 7.73 9.06
N THR A 152 0.40 7.28 7.83
CA THR A 152 1.06 6.00 7.59
C THR A 152 2.54 6.22 7.36
N TYR A 153 3.39 5.56 8.15
CA TYR A 153 4.83 5.48 7.91
C TYR A 153 5.16 4.18 7.18
N ALA A 154 5.94 4.25 6.11
CA ALA A 154 6.34 3.10 5.32
C ALA A 154 7.86 2.90 5.35
N SER A 155 8.29 1.82 5.99
CA SER A 155 9.70 1.44 6.09
C SER A 155 10.02 0.18 5.27
N TYR A 156 11.28 0.04 4.88
CA TYR A 156 11.75 -1.12 4.13
C TYR A 156 12.18 -2.25 5.07
N VAL A 157 11.66 -3.45 4.84
CA VAL A 157 12.10 -4.66 5.54
C VAL A 157 13.02 -5.46 4.61
N PRO A 158 14.28 -5.68 4.98
CA PRO A 158 15.18 -6.51 4.19
C PRO A 158 14.71 -7.97 4.22
N CYS A 159 14.54 -8.57 3.04
CA CYS A 159 14.18 -9.97 2.90
C CYS A 159 15.06 -10.61 1.82
N THR A 160 15.62 -11.78 2.12
CA THR A 160 16.39 -12.57 1.16
C THR A 160 15.48 -13.33 0.19
N ASN A 161 14.31 -13.77 0.64
CA ASN A 161 13.32 -14.50 -0.16
C ASN A 161 11.89 -13.97 0.04
N PHE A 162 11.08 -14.04 -1.00
CA PHE A 162 9.68 -13.58 -1.02
C PHE A 162 8.68 -14.74 -1.20
N LYS A 163 9.15 -15.99 -1.20
CA LYS A 163 8.30 -17.17 -1.34
C LYS A 163 7.62 -17.47 0.00
N GLY A 164 6.31 -17.68 -0.02
CA GLY A 164 5.53 -18.00 1.18
C GLY A 164 5.31 -16.83 2.14
N THR A 165 5.83 -15.64 1.85
CA THR A 165 5.67 -14.48 2.72
C THR A 165 4.24 -13.93 2.64
N VAL A 166 3.45 -14.19 3.68
CA VAL A 166 2.08 -13.69 3.84
C VAL A 166 2.11 -12.30 4.48
N THR A 167 1.00 -11.59 4.47
CA THR A 167 0.86 -10.35 5.25
C THR A 167 0.83 -10.69 6.74
N GLU A 168 1.74 -10.11 7.51
CA GLU A 168 1.85 -10.38 8.94
C GLU A 168 1.49 -9.10 9.71
N VAL A 169 0.71 -9.24 10.77
CA VAL A 169 0.54 -8.16 11.75
C VAL A 169 1.73 -8.27 12.67
N VAL A 170 2.53 -7.21 12.75
CA VAL A 170 3.67 -7.16 13.66
C VAL A 170 3.14 -6.55 14.95
N ASP A 171 3.30 -7.26 16.06
CA ASP A 171 2.99 -6.73 17.37
C ASP A 171 4.18 -5.90 17.84
N ALA A 172 3.92 -4.72 18.41
CA ALA A 172 4.97 -3.74 18.76
C ALA A 172 5.77 -4.11 20.02
N GLU A 173 5.64 -5.35 20.52
CA GLU A 173 6.34 -5.87 21.70
C GLU A 173 7.47 -6.81 21.27
N ALA A 174 8.60 -6.25 20.82
CA ALA A 174 9.86 -6.97 20.64
C ALA A 174 11.05 -6.03 20.86
#